data_AF-A0A4U9VJZ8-F1
#
_entry.id   AF-A0A4U9VJZ8-F1
#
_cell.length_a   1.000
_cell.length_b   1.000
_cell.length_c   1.000
_cell.angle_alpha   90.00
_cell.angle_beta   90.00
_cell.angle_gamma   90.00
#
_symmetry.space_group_name_H-M   'P 1'
#
loop_
_entity.id
_entity.type
_entity.pdbx_description
1 polymer ?
#
loop_
_entity_poly.entity_id
_entity_poly.type
_entity_poly.pdbx_seq_one_letter_code
_entity_poly.pdbx_strand_id
1 'polypeptide(L)'
;MLSSDDAALVQSESQIIITTHDPMMVGSLKREQVHILRRDGNRTLVDTPDEHPQGMGVTGLLKSELFGLSSTLDIETERRLFRRNELFALDERIPEQDDELRRLSAELADLGFSNADFKDPFYAKFVRRMAKHTRFHKPILTPEEQIEQDIIADAIIDEILREEDNQ
;
A
#
# COMPACT_ATOMS: atom_id res chain seq x y z
N MET A 1 63.82 22.80 -11.18
CA MET A 1 63.08 23.09 -12.43
C MET A 1 62.86 21.75 -13.11
N LEU A 2 61.68 21.12 -13.11
CA LEU A 2 60.29 21.61 -13.20
C LEU A 2 59.42 20.92 -12.12
N SER A 3 58.99 21.65 -11.09
CA SER A 3 57.58 21.93 -10.72
C SER A 3 56.49 21.00 -11.27
N SER A 4 55.89 20.26 -10.33
CA SER A 4 54.46 20.14 -10.00
C SER A 4 53.37 20.33 -11.06
N ASP A 5 52.37 19.47 -10.92
CA ASP A 5 50.94 19.66 -11.23
C ASP A 5 50.51 19.55 -12.70
N ASP A 6 49.95 18.38 -13.04
CA ASP A 6 48.63 18.28 -13.69
C ASP A 6 48.19 16.82 -13.89
N ALA A 7 48.32 16.00 -12.84
CA ALA A 7 47.36 14.91 -12.66
C ALA A 7 46.11 15.52 -12.04
N ALA A 8 45.47 16.43 -12.77
CA ALA A 8 44.11 16.81 -12.48
C ALA A 8 43.31 15.51 -12.47
N LEU A 9 42.99 15.02 -11.28
CA LEU A 9 41.93 14.06 -11.06
C LEU A 9 40.71 14.69 -11.73
N VAL A 10 40.48 14.29 -12.99
CA VAL A 10 39.22 14.58 -13.67
C VAL A 10 38.20 13.82 -12.86
N GLN A 11 37.65 14.46 -11.83
CA GLN A 11 36.35 14.10 -11.31
C GLN A 11 35.39 14.33 -12.47
N SER A 12 35.22 13.30 -13.29
CA SER A 12 34.15 13.28 -14.27
C SER A 12 32.87 13.27 -13.46
N GLU A 13 32.25 14.44 -13.29
CA GLU A 13 30.89 14.55 -12.74
C GLU A 13 29.90 14.08 -13.81
N SER A 14 29.99 12.81 -14.17
CA SER A 14 29.06 12.17 -15.10
C SER A 14 27.79 11.83 -14.33
N GLN A 15 26.70 12.51 -14.67
CA GLN A 15 25.37 12.23 -14.15
C GLN A 15 24.61 11.37 -15.16
N ILE A 16 24.03 10.27 -14.68
CA ILE A 16 23.20 9.37 -15.49
C ILE A 16 21.76 9.51 -14.99
N ILE A 17 20.86 9.88 -15.89
CA ILE A 17 19.42 9.93 -15.62
C ILE A 17 18.78 8.70 -16.26
N ILE A 18 18.07 7.91 -15.45
CA ILE A 18 17.36 6.71 -15.88
C ILE A 18 15.90 6.89 -15.49
N THR A 19 14.99 6.57 -16.41
CA THR A 19 13.56 6.45 -16.10
C THR A 19 13.19 4.97 -16.14
N THR A 20 12.45 4.50 -15.14
CA THR A 20 12.08 3.09 -15.03
C THR A 20 10.75 2.94 -14.30
N HIS A 21 10.08 1.83 -14.57
CA HIS A 21 8.94 1.32 -13.80
C HIS A 21 9.29 0.01 -13.08
N ASP A 22 10.59 -0.35 -13.02
CA ASP A 22 11.07 -1.55 -12.35
C ASP A 22 11.40 -1.23 -10.87
N PRO A 23 10.65 -1.79 -9.89
CA PRO A 23 10.91 -1.58 -8.47
C PRO A 23 12.31 -2.05 -8.05
N MET A 24 12.89 -3.04 -8.74
CA MET A 24 14.22 -3.56 -8.41
C MET A 24 15.33 -2.53 -8.64
N MET A 25 15.13 -1.63 -9.61
CA MET A 25 16.09 -0.59 -9.95
C MET A 25 16.10 0.56 -8.94
N VAL A 26 15.00 0.77 -8.22
CA VAL A 26 14.87 1.86 -7.24
C VAL A 26 15.16 1.40 -5.81
N GLY A 27 14.97 0.12 -5.49
CA GLY A 27 15.06 -0.41 -4.13
C GLY A 27 16.44 -0.37 -3.45
N SER A 28 17.50 0.02 -4.16
CA SER A 28 18.83 0.25 -3.59
C SER A 28 19.20 1.73 -3.48
N LEU A 29 18.34 2.63 -3.95
CA LEU A 29 18.63 4.06 -4.04
C LEU A 29 18.16 4.78 -2.77
N LYS A 30 18.84 5.89 -2.45
CA LYS A 30 18.37 6.84 -1.45
C LYS A 30 17.30 7.75 -2.05
N ARG A 31 16.45 8.32 -1.20
CA ARG A 31 15.35 9.20 -1.63
C ARG A 31 15.84 10.40 -2.44
N GLU A 32 17.03 10.93 -2.13
CA GLU A 32 17.64 12.05 -2.84
C GLU A 32 18.08 11.68 -4.28
N GLN A 33 18.12 10.39 -4.60
CA GLN A 33 18.50 9.86 -5.92
C GLN A 33 17.29 9.44 -6.76
N VAL A 34 16.07 9.61 -6.24
CA VAL A 34 14.83 9.19 -6.88
C VAL A 34 13.92 10.40 -7.06
N HIS A 35 13.40 10.57 -8.27
CA HIS A 35 12.43 11.60 -8.59
C HIS A 35 11.16 10.97 -9.16
N ILE A 36 10.03 11.26 -8.54
CA ILE A 36 8.71 10.81 -8.96
C ILE A 36 8.13 11.88 -9.87
N LEU A 37 7.81 11.52 -11.12
CA LEU A 37 7.19 12.42 -12.07
C LEU A 37 5.67 12.20 -12.07
N ARG A 38 4.91 13.20 -11.63
CA ARG A 38 3.45 13.19 -11.62
C ARG A 38 2.91 14.19 -12.64
N ARG A 39 1.80 13.87 -13.31
CA ARG A 39 1.11 14.81 -14.22
C ARG A 39 -0.09 15.42 -13.50
N ASP A 40 -0.09 16.74 -13.36
CA ASP A 40 -1.20 17.53 -12.83
C ASP A 40 -1.76 18.42 -13.94
N GLY A 41 -2.81 17.93 -14.62
CA GLY A 41 -3.37 18.56 -15.81
C GLY A 41 -2.32 18.73 -16.92
N ASN A 42 -1.93 19.98 -17.19
CA ASN A 42 -0.91 20.32 -18.18
C ASN A 42 0.48 20.62 -17.58
N ARG A 43 0.67 20.33 -16.28
CA ARG A 43 1.92 20.53 -15.56
C ARG A 43 2.53 19.18 -15.19
N THR A 44 3.86 19.14 -15.12
CA THR A 44 4.61 18.02 -14.54
C THR A 44 5.10 18.45 -13.18
N LEU A 45 4.70 17.70 -12.15
CA LEU A 45 5.22 17.83 -10.80
C LEU A 45 6.36 16.82 -10.63
N VAL A 46 7.42 17.26 -9.95
CA VAL A 46 8.57 16.43 -9.62
C VAL A 46 8.63 16.36 -8.11
N ASP A 47 8.59 15.16 -7.57
CA ASP A 47 8.68 14.92 -6.14
C ASP A 47 9.84 13.99 -5.78
N THR A 48 10.19 13.97 -4.51
CA THR A 48 11.14 13.02 -3.93
C THR A 48 10.41 12.12 -2.94
N PRO A 49 10.77 10.83 -2.84
CA PRO A 49 10.15 9.96 -1.87
C PRO A 49 10.31 10.46 -0.44
N ASP A 50 9.29 10.28 0.40
CA ASP A 50 9.34 10.61 1.82
C ASP A 50 10.37 9.74 2.55
N GLU A 51 10.37 8.45 2.25
CA GLU A 51 11.28 7.45 2.83
C GLU A 51 12.35 6.98 1.85
N HIS A 52 13.45 6.43 2.38
CA HIS A 52 14.48 5.81 1.56
C HIS A 52 13.97 4.50 0.94
N PRO A 53 13.97 4.35 -0.40
CA PRO A 53 13.66 3.07 -1.05
C PRO A 53 14.61 1.95 -0.64
N GLN A 54 15.86 2.31 -0.31
CA GLN A 54 16.89 1.41 0.17
C GLN A 54 16.43 0.57 1.37
N GLY A 55 16.30 -0.74 1.15
CA GLY A 55 15.97 -1.70 2.22
C GLY A 55 14.48 -1.91 2.48
N MET A 56 13.59 -1.23 1.74
CA MET A 56 12.13 -1.32 1.90
C MET A 56 11.56 -2.69 1.46
N GLY A 57 12.29 -3.45 0.64
CA GLY A 57 11.82 -4.68 0.03
C GLY A 57 10.77 -4.45 -1.06
N VAL A 58 10.57 -5.43 -1.95
CA VAL A 58 9.71 -5.27 -3.13
C VAL A 58 8.26 -4.96 -2.76
N THR A 59 7.72 -5.64 -1.75
CA THR A 59 6.34 -5.41 -1.28
C THR A 59 6.13 -3.99 -0.77
N GLY A 60 7.09 -3.47 0.01
CA GLY A 60 7.01 -2.11 0.52
C GLY A 60 7.13 -1.07 -0.60
N LEU A 61 8.03 -1.29 -1.56
CA LEU A 61 8.16 -0.41 -2.74
C LEU A 61 6.87 -0.38 -3.56
N LEU A 62 6.28 -1.53 -3.84
CA LEU A 62 5.04 -1.61 -4.62
C LEU A 62 3.87 -0.90 -3.95
N LYS A 63 3.81 -0.90 -2.62
CA LYS A 63 2.76 -0.24 -1.84
C LYS A 63 3.04 1.23 -1.54
N SER A 64 4.29 1.67 -1.61
CA SER A 64 4.67 3.06 -1.33
C SER A 64 4.23 4.00 -2.45
N GLU A 65 4.37 5.30 -2.24
CA GLU A 65 4.06 6.35 -3.22
C GLU A 65 4.81 6.24 -4.56
N LEU A 66 5.86 5.40 -4.62
CA LEU A 66 6.58 5.10 -5.86
C LEU A 66 5.71 4.38 -6.89
N PHE A 67 4.80 3.50 -6.42
CA PHE A 67 3.98 2.64 -7.27
C PHE A 67 2.49 2.66 -6.89
N GLY A 68 2.18 2.92 -5.62
CA GLY A 68 0.83 3.21 -5.13
C GLY A 68 -0.15 2.04 -5.19
N LEU A 69 0.34 0.80 -5.21
CA LEU A 69 -0.54 -0.37 -5.20
C LEU A 69 -1.21 -0.51 -3.83
N SER A 70 -2.54 -0.63 -3.83
CA SER A 70 -3.30 -0.91 -2.60
C SER A 70 -2.97 -2.30 -2.02
N SER A 71 -2.59 -3.23 -2.88
CA SER A 71 -2.26 -4.60 -2.52
C SER A 71 -1.19 -5.19 -3.44
N THR A 72 -0.42 -6.15 -2.93
CA THR A 72 0.48 -6.98 -3.75
C THR A 72 -0.16 -8.29 -4.18
N LEU A 73 -1.45 -8.47 -3.88
CA LEU A 73 -2.23 -9.63 -4.32
C LEU A 73 -2.64 -9.46 -5.78
N ASP A 74 -2.92 -10.57 -6.44
CA ASP A 74 -3.56 -10.52 -7.74
C ASP A 74 -5.01 -10.01 -7.61
N ILE A 75 -5.51 -9.43 -8.71
CA ILE A 75 -6.82 -8.78 -8.78
C ILE A 75 -7.95 -9.73 -8.36
N GLU A 76 -7.85 -11.03 -8.69
CA GLU A 76 -8.91 -11.99 -8.38
C GLU A 76 -8.93 -12.32 -6.89
N THR A 77 -7.78 -12.58 -6.28
CA THR A 77 -7.65 -12.82 -4.84
C THR A 77 -8.09 -11.59 -4.04
N GLU A 78 -7.67 -10.40 -4.46
CA GLU A 78 -8.06 -9.13 -3.83
C GLU A 78 -9.58 -8.92 -3.89
N ARG A 79 -10.20 -9.13 -5.05
CA ARG A 79 -11.66 -9.03 -5.22
C ARG A 79 -12.40 -9.99 -4.29
N ARG A 80 -11.93 -11.24 -4.18
CA ARG A 80 -12.52 -12.24 -3.27
C ARG A 80 -12.39 -11.82 -1.82
N LEU A 81 -11.24 -11.26 -1.44
CA LEU A 81 -10.97 -10.77 -0.09
C LEU A 81 -11.92 -9.63 0.28
N PHE A 82 -12.07 -8.63 -0.60
CA PHE A 82 -13.02 -7.54 -0.40
C PHE A 82 -14.45 -8.04 -0.31
N ARG A 83 -14.87 -8.90 -1.23
CA ARG A 83 -16.22 -9.46 -1.23
C ARG A 83 -16.53 -10.25 0.05
N ARG A 84 -15.58 -11.07 0.52
CA ARG A 84 -15.70 -11.77 1.80
C ARG A 84 -15.88 -10.79 2.96
N ASN A 85 -15.06 -9.74 3.02
CA ASN A 85 -15.11 -8.74 4.08
C ASN A 85 -16.42 -7.94 4.05
N GLU A 86 -16.93 -7.59 2.86
CA GLU A 86 -18.25 -6.96 2.68
C GLU A 86 -19.37 -7.84 3.24
N LEU A 87 -19.40 -9.13 2.86
CA LEU A 87 -20.39 -10.08 3.37
C LEU A 87 -20.31 -10.23 4.89
N PHE A 88 -19.08 -10.29 5.43
CA PHE A 88 -18.86 -10.34 6.88
C PHE A 88 -19.40 -9.07 7.59
N ALA A 89 -19.28 -7.90 6.96
CA ALA A 89 -19.70 -6.63 7.52
C ALA A 89 -21.22 -6.44 7.57
N LEU A 90 -22.00 -7.19 6.78
CA LEU A 90 -23.46 -7.13 6.80
C LEU A 90 -24.03 -7.52 8.17
N ASP A 91 -25.03 -6.76 8.63
CA ASP A 91 -25.77 -7.04 9.88
C ASP A 91 -26.74 -8.21 9.70
N GLU A 92 -27.44 -8.25 8.57
CA GLU A 92 -28.32 -9.34 8.18
C GLU A 92 -27.87 -9.90 6.83
N ARG A 93 -27.82 -11.23 6.71
CA ARG A 93 -27.47 -11.95 5.47
C ARG A 93 -28.60 -12.88 5.06
N ILE A 94 -28.84 -12.97 3.76
CA ILE A 94 -29.71 -14.00 3.18
C ILE A 94 -28.93 -15.33 3.03
N PRO A 95 -29.62 -16.48 2.92
CA PRO A 95 -28.95 -17.79 2.81
C PRO A 95 -27.88 -17.85 1.72
N GLU A 96 -28.13 -17.23 0.57
CA GLU A 96 -27.19 -17.19 -0.56
C GLU A 96 -25.91 -16.41 -0.21
N GLN A 97 -26.01 -15.35 0.58
CA GLN A 97 -24.86 -14.57 1.04
C GLN A 97 -24.04 -15.32 2.09
N ASP A 98 -24.71 -16.08 2.96
CA ASP A 98 -24.03 -16.96 3.92
C ASP A 98 -23.28 -18.09 3.22
N ASP A 99 -23.87 -18.68 2.18
CA ASP A 99 -23.23 -19.71 1.36
C ASP A 99 -22.04 -19.13 0.58
N GLU A 100 -22.19 -17.92 0.00
CA GLU A 100 -21.11 -17.20 -0.66
C GLU A 100 -19.96 -16.90 0.31
N LEU A 101 -20.27 -16.40 1.51
CA LEU A 101 -19.27 -16.11 2.54
C LEU A 101 -18.51 -17.37 2.95
N ARG A 102 -19.21 -18.50 3.17
CA ARG A 102 -18.57 -19.77 3.51
C ARG A 102 -17.64 -20.26 2.42
N ARG A 103 -18.07 -20.16 1.16
CA ARG A 103 -17.25 -20.54 0.00
C ARG A 103 -15.99 -19.67 -0.12
N LEU A 104 -16.14 -18.35 -0.11
CA LEU A 104 -15.01 -17.42 -0.21
C LEU A 104 -14.03 -17.58 0.95
N SER A 105 -14.55 -17.77 2.17
CA SER A 105 -13.75 -18.02 3.37
C SER A 105 -12.93 -19.30 3.26
N ALA A 106 -13.46 -20.36 2.63
CA ALA A 106 -12.72 -21.60 2.40
C ALA A 106 -11.63 -21.42 1.33
N GLU A 107 -11.98 -20.83 0.17
CA GLU A 107 -11.02 -20.58 -0.91
C GLU A 107 -9.85 -19.69 -0.47
N LEU A 108 -10.14 -18.66 0.33
CA LEU A 108 -9.12 -17.74 0.84
C LEU A 108 -8.27 -18.36 1.96
N ALA A 109 -8.83 -19.28 2.75
CA ALA A 109 -8.06 -19.99 3.77
C ALA A 109 -6.96 -20.88 3.15
N ASP A 110 -7.24 -21.52 2.01
CA ASP A 110 -6.24 -22.31 1.27
C ASP A 110 -5.08 -21.44 0.74
N LEU A 111 -5.33 -20.15 0.52
CA LEU A 111 -4.33 -19.15 0.10
C LEU A 111 -3.61 -18.50 1.30
N GLY A 112 -3.90 -18.93 2.53
CA GLY A 112 -3.28 -18.42 3.76
C GLY A 112 -3.99 -17.24 4.41
N PHE A 113 -5.15 -16.80 3.89
CA PHE A 113 -5.98 -15.78 4.54
C PHE A 113 -6.92 -16.44 5.54
N SER A 114 -6.46 -16.57 6.78
CA SER A 114 -7.15 -17.35 7.79
C SER A 114 -8.48 -16.72 8.21
N ASN A 115 -9.51 -17.54 8.35
CA ASN A 115 -10.76 -17.14 9.01
C ASN A 115 -10.60 -16.98 10.53
N ALA A 116 -9.46 -17.43 11.09
CA ALA A 116 -9.14 -17.23 12.49
C ALA A 116 -8.98 -15.75 12.85
N ASP A 117 -8.63 -14.90 11.87
CA ASP A 117 -8.46 -13.47 12.09
C ASP A 117 -9.77 -12.83 12.59
N PHE A 118 -10.93 -13.32 12.14
CA PHE A 118 -12.24 -12.87 12.64
C PHE A 118 -12.64 -13.39 14.02
N LYS A 119 -11.84 -14.28 14.63
CA LYS A 119 -12.03 -14.68 16.04
C LYS A 119 -11.51 -13.63 17.00
N ASP A 120 -10.58 -12.78 16.56
CA ASP A 120 -10.18 -11.61 17.31
C ASP A 120 -11.28 -10.55 17.23
N PRO A 121 -11.89 -10.14 18.36
CA PRO A 121 -12.99 -9.18 18.37
C PRO A 121 -12.60 -7.80 17.80
N PHE A 122 -11.35 -7.35 17.98
CA PHE A 122 -10.88 -6.07 17.48
C PHE A 122 -10.67 -6.11 15.98
N TYR A 123 -10.01 -7.15 15.49
CA TYR A 123 -9.83 -7.33 14.06
C TYR A 123 -11.18 -7.45 13.34
N ALA A 124 -12.13 -8.20 13.90
CA ALA A 124 -13.47 -8.32 13.36
C ALA A 124 -14.20 -6.96 13.30
N LYS A 125 -14.13 -6.15 14.37
CA LYS A 125 -14.70 -4.79 14.40
C LYS A 125 -14.03 -3.89 13.35
N PHE A 126 -12.70 -3.93 13.26
CA PHE A 126 -11.93 -3.15 12.31
C PHE A 126 -12.33 -3.48 10.87
N VAL A 127 -12.33 -4.77 10.49
CA VAL A 127 -12.72 -5.18 9.14
C VAL A 127 -14.17 -4.81 8.83
N ARG A 128 -15.10 -4.97 9.78
CA ARG A 128 -16.50 -4.59 9.59
C ARG A 128 -16.67 -3.09 9.36
N ARG A 129 -15.92 -2.24 10.05
CA ARG A 129 -15.96 -0.78 9.82
C ARG A 129 -15.26 -0.40 8.52
N MET A 130 -14.07 -0.94 8.27
CA MET A 130 -13.29 -0.64 7.08
C MET A 130 -13.98 -1.08 5.79
N ALA A 131 -14.65 -2.24 5.79
CA ALA A 131 -15.39 -2.75 4.63
C ALA A 131 -16.55 -1.84 4.19
N LYS A 132 -17.02 -0.92 5.05
CA LYS A 132 -18.03 0.09 4.68
C LYS A 132 -17.45 1.22 3.83
N HIS A 133 -16.13 1.35 3.75
CA HIS A 133 -15.44 2.39 2.99
C HIS A 133 -14.95 1.88 1.64
N THR A 134 -15.89 1.68 0.71
CA THR A 134 -15.62 1.09 -0.61
C THR A 134 -14.77 1.95 -1.55
N ARG A 135 -14.55 3.22 -1.20
CA ARG A 135 -13.73 4.16 -1.99
C ARG A 135 -12.26 3.73 -2.14
N PHE A 136 -11.78 2.84 -1.27
CA PHE A 136 -10.43 2.30 -1.33
C PHE A 136 -10.34 0.93 -2.03
N HIS A 137 -11.46 0.39 -2.52
CA HIS A 137 -11.50 -0.88 -3.25
C HIS A 137 -11.08 -0.70 -4.72
N LYS A 138 -9.91 -0.10 -4.94
CA LYS A 138 -9.32 0.07 -6.26
C LYS A 138 -7.85 -0.36 -6.28
N PRO A 139 -7.30 -0.78 -7.44
CA PRO A 139 -5.96 -1.35 -7.49
C PRO A 139 -4.83 -0.36 -7.19
N ILE A 140 -5.05 0.92 -7.47
CA ILE A 140 -4.05 1.99 -7.31
C ILE A 140 -4.71 3.16 -6.58
N LEU A 141 -4.10 3.60 -5.49
CA LEU A 141 -4.51 4.75 -4.70
C LEU A 141 -3.59 5.94 -5.00
N THR A 142 -4.17 7.14 -5.17
CA THR A 142 -3.35 8.36 -5.21
C THR A 142 -2.74 8.63 -3.83
N PRO A 143 -1.66 9.42 -3.73
CA PRO A 143 -1.07 9.78 -2.45
C PRO A 143 -2.11 10.38 -1.48
N GLU A 144 -2.99 11.24 -1.99
CA GLU A 144 -4.04 11.86 -1.18
C GLU A 144 -5.05 10.83 -0.65
N GLU A 145 -5.37 9.80 -1.43
CA GLU A 145 -6.27 8.72 -1.02
C GLU A 145 -5.62 7.74 -0.05
N GLN A 146 -4.31 7.52 -0.15
CA GLN A 146 -3.55 6.74 0.84
C GLN A 146 -3.57 7.45 2.19
N ILE A 147 -3.27 8.76 2.21
CA ILE A 147 -3.36 9.57 3.43
C ILE A 147 -4.78 9.56 3.99
N GLU A 148 -5.80 9.68 3.14
CA GLU A 148 -7.19 9.61 3.58
C GLU A 148 -7.56 8.23 4.15
N GLN A 149 -7.06 7.15 3.56
CA GLN A 149 -7.25 5.79 4.06
C GLN A 149 -6.64 5.63 5.46
N ASP A 150 -5.42 6.12 5.66
CA ASP A 150 -4.72 6.05 6.94
C ASP A 150 -5.45 6.83 8.04
N ILE A 151 -5.90 8.06 7.74
CA ILE A 151 -6.68 8.89 8.68
C ILE A 151 -7.95 8.18 9.14
N ILE A 152 -8.64 7.49 8.23
CA ILE A 152 -9.85 6.73 8.57
C ILE A 152 -9.52 5.50 9.38
N ALA A 153 -8.46 4.77 9.00
CA ALA A 153 -8.03 3.59 9.73
C ALA A 153 -7.71 3.96 11.19
N ASP A 154 -6.96 5.03 11.41
CA ASP A 154 -6.64 5.57 12.74
C ASP A 154 -7.91 5.96 13.51
N ALA A 155 -8.84 6.67 12.87
CA ALA A 155 -10.11 7.05 13.50
C ALA A 155 -10.96 5.84 13.90
N ILE A 156 -10.99 4.79 13.06
CA ILE A 156 -11.69 3.53 13.36
C ILE A 156 -11.02 2.83 14.54
N ILE A 157 -9.69 2.78 14.58
CA ILE A 157 -8.91 2.17 15.66
C ILE A 157 -9.18 2.90 16.99
N ASP A 158 -9.10 4.22 16.99
CA ASP A 158 -9.41 5.06 18.16
C ASP A 158 -10.82 4.81 18.70
N GLU A 159 -11.81 4.70 17.82
CA GLU A 159 -13.19 4.41 18.21
C GLU A 159 -13.32 3.01 18.81
N ILE A 160 -12.66 1.99 18.22
CA ILE A 160 -12.66 0.62 18.73
C ILE A 160 -12.05 0.55 20.14
N LEU A 161 -10.94 1.25 20.37
CA LEU A 161 -10.24 1.28 21.66
C LEU A 161 -11.06 2.02 22.73
N ARG A 162 -11.68 3.16 22.39
CA ARG A 162 -12.53 3.92 23.32
C ARG A 162 -13.79 3.18 23.77
N GLU A 163 -14.35 2.32 22.92
CA GLU A 163 -15.48 1.46 23.32
C GLU A 163 -15.09 0.44 24.38
N GLU A 164 -13.81 0.05 24.41
CA GLU A 164 -13.28 -0.89 25.38
C GLU A 164 -13.04 -0.23 26.74
N ASP A 165 -12.47 0.98 26.75
CA ASP A 165 -12.26 1.75 27.99
C ASP A 165 -13.56 2.09 28.73
N ASN A 166 -14.71 1.99 28.04
CA ASN A 166 -16.04 2.24 28.57
C ASN A 166 -16.83 0.97 28.96
N GLN A 167 -16.23 -0.23 28.84
CA GLN A 167 -16.80 -1.52 29.27
C GLN A 167 -16.17 -2.02 30.57
#